data_AF-A0A3L8T078-F1
#
_entry.id   AF-A0A3L8T078-F1
#
_cell.length_a   1.000
_cell.length_b   1.000
_cell.length_c   1.000
_cell.angle_alpha   90.00
_cell.angle_beta   90.00
_cell.angle_gamma   90.00
#
_symmetry.space_group_name_H-M   'P 1'
#
loop_
_entity.id
_entity.type
_entity.pdbx_description
1 polymer ?
#
loop_
_entity_poly.entity_id
_entity_poly.type
_entity_poly.pdbx_seq_one_letter_code
_entity_poly.pdbx_strand_id
1 'polypeptide(L)'
;MGAAGDGGVCALWRRAEGPEERRLLELFSYGLMAVGAASALLLCFIPMPYGRYSSRRFGWLLPARPAWALQELPSFLVPLGLAACGGAVAAARPNRVLLGCFLLHYVHRALIFPLLIREGKPTPFFTFVLALLFCVFNGYLQGRSLTTYAIYPPGWLGDSRFITGGMFEYVSGANFFGEILEWFGFALACCTIESLAFALCTLFILGSRARQHHKWYLEKFEDYPKDRKIVIPFLY
;
A
#
# COMPACT_ATOMS: atom_id res chain seq x y z
N MET A 1 39.14 14.32 -14.69
CA MET A 1 37.80 14.81 -14.32
C MET A 1 37.02 15.01 -15.60
N GLY A 2 36.21 14.01 -15.98
CA GLY A 2 35.43 14.02 -17.21
C GLY A 2 34.07 13.41 -16.92
N ALA A 3 33.02 14.13 -17.32
CA ALA A 3 31.63 13.82 -17.12
C ALA A 3 31.27 12.40 -17.58
N ALA A 4 30.70 11.60 -16.68
CA ALA A 4 30.11 10.31 -17.01
C ALA A 4 28.58 10.39 -16.88
N GLY A 5 27.90 10.50 -18.02
CA GLY A 5 26.55 9.99 -18.24
C GLY A 5 25.36 10.83 -17.76
N ASP A 6 25.04 11.91 -18.46
CA ASP A 6 23.82 12.71 -18.22
C ASP A 6 22.53 12.12 -18.88
N GLY A 7 22.53 10.81 -19.14
CA GLY A 7 21.49 10.08 -19.88
C GLY A 7 21.00 8.79 -19.21
N GLY A 8 21.19 8.64 -17.89
CA GLY A 8 20.81 7.43 -17.14
C GLY A 8 19.43 7.50 -16.47
N VAL A 9 18.96 6.38 -15.92
CA VAL A 9 17.71 6.26 -15.15
C VAL A 9 17.63 7.29 -14.01
N CYS A 10 18.75 7.58 -13.34
CA CYS A 10 18.80 8.62 -12.30
C CYS A 10 18.70 10.05 -12.85
N ALA A 11 19.08 10.30 -14.10
CA ALA A 11 18.86 11.61 -14.73
C ALA A 11 17.37 11.79 -15.07
N LEU A 12 16.68 10.74 -15.50
CA LEU A 12 15.23 10.75 -15.71
C LEU A 12 14.49 11.12 -14.42
N TRP A 13 14.81 10.47 -13.29
CA TRP A 13 14.15 10.76 -12.01
C TRP A 13 14.41 12.18 -11.52
N ARG A 14 15.63 12.70 -11.73
CA ARG A 14 16.01 14.07 -11.35
C ARG A 14 15.34 15.13 -12.22
N ARG A 15 15.07 14.84 -13.49
CA ARG A 15 14.32 15.76 -14.37
C ARG A 15 12.89 16.00 -13.90
N ALA A 16 12.29 15.05 -13.19
CA ALA A 16 10.96 15.21 -12.63
C ALA A 16 10.96 16.01 -11.32
N GLU A 17 12.11 16.22 -10.67
CA GLU A 17 12.17 16.89 -9.36
C GLU A 17 11.85 18.38 -9.47
N GLY A 18 10.94 18.86 -8.62
CA GLY A 18 10.58 20.27 -8.61
C GLY A 18 9.27 20.57 -7.89
N PRO A 19 8.91 21.86 -7.76
CA PRO A 19 7.69 22.28 -7.09
C PRO A 19 6.41 21.77 -7.79
N GLU A 20 6.45 21.61 -9.11
CA GLU A 20 5.33 21.04 -9.87
C GLU A 20 5.09 19.58 -9.52
N GLU A 21 6.14 18.76 -9.43
CA GLU A 21 6.04 17.36 -9.02
C GLU A 21 5.50 17.24 -7.61
N ARG A 22 5.99 18.07 -6.67
CA ARG A 22 5.45 18.08 -5.30
C ARG A 22 3.96 18.37 -5.29
N ARG A 23 3.49 19.35 -6.07
CA ARG A 23 2.06 19.64 -6.20
C ARG A 23 1.29 18.47 -6.81
N LEU A 24 1.86 17.77 -7.79
CA LEU A 24 1.26 16.57 -8.37
C LEU A 24 1.14 15.43 -7.34
N LEU A 25 2.15 15.22 -6.49
CA LEU A 25 2.09 14.24 -5.40
C LEU A 25 0.96 14.56 -4.39
N GLU A 26 0.79 15.83 -4.04
CA GLU A 26 -0.31 16.27 -3.19
C GLU A 26 -1.67 16.03 -3.85
N LEU A 27 -1.83 16.40 -5.13
CA LEU A 27 -3.06 16.15 -5.89
C LEU A 27 -3.36 14.66 -6.02
N PHE A 28 -2.35 13.82 -6.27
CA PHE A 28 -2.51 12.37 -6.30
C PHE A 28 -2.90 11.80 -4.94
N SER A 29 -2.40 12.37 -3.85
CA SER A 29 -2.79 11.98 -2.49
C SER A 29 -4.28 12.24 -2.24
N TYR A 30 -4.77 13.43 -2.61
CA TYR A 30 -6.21 13.74 -2.51
C TYR A 30 -7.06 12.86 -3.43
N GLY A 31 -6.59 12.63 -4.67
CA GLY A 31 -7.23 11.72 -5.61
C GLY A 31 -7.33 10.30 -5.07
N LEU A 32 -6.27 9.79 -4.42
CA LEU A 32 -6.22 8.47 -3.82
C LEU A 32 -7.26 8.31 -2.70
N MET A 33 -7.40 9.33 -1.85
CA MET A 33 -8.43 9.36 -0.80
C MET A 33 -9.84 9.34 -1.40
N ALA A 34 -10.09 10.16 -2.43
CA ALA A 34 -11.38 10.23 -3.09
C ALA A 34 -11.74 8.89 -3.78
N VAL A 35 -10.79 8.27 -4.48
CA VAL A 35 -10.97 6.95 -5.10
C VAL A 35 -11.21 5.87 -4.05
N GLY A 36 -10.49 5.90 -2.93
CA GLY A 36 -10.72 4.98 -1.82
C GLY A 36 -12.14 5.08 -1.26
N ALA A 37 -12.61 6.30 -0.98
CA ALA A 37 -13.96 6.56 -0.48
C ALA A 37 -15.04 6.14 -1.49
N ALA A 38 -14.89 6.52 -2.77
CA ALA A 38 -15.80 6.11 -3.83
C ALA A 38 -15.84 4.59 -4.01
N SER A 39 -14.68 3.92 -3.89
CA SER A 39 -14.58 2.46 -3.94
C SER A 39 -15.30 1.81 -2.76
N ALA A 40 -15.16 2.34 -1.53
CA ALA A 40 -15.90 1.84 -0.38
C ALA A 40 -17.42 1.96 -0.55
N LEU A 41 -17.89 3.09 -1.09
CA LEU A 41 -19.31 3.27 -1.43
C LEU A 41 -19.77 2.26 -2.47
N LEU A 42 -19.00 2.08 -3.54
CA LEU A 42 -19.32 1.11 -4.60
C LEU A 42 -19.35 -0.33 -4.03
N LEU A 43 -18.41 -0.67 -3.15
CA LEU A 43 -18.33 -1.96 -2.46
C LEU A 43 -19.44 -2.19 -1.41
N CYS A 44 -20.31 -1.21 -1.15
CA CYS A 44 -21.60 -1.47 -0.48
C CYS A 44 -22.58 -2.21 -1.38
N PHE A 45 -22.47 -2.04 -2.71
CA PHE A 45 -23.44 -2.54 -3.67
C PHE A 45 -22.92 -3.73 -4.49
N ILE A 46 -21.60 -3.81 -4.68
CA ILE A 46 -20.98 -4.92 -5.43
C ILE A 46 -19.95 -5.68 -4.59
N PRO A 47 -19.92 -7.02 -4.70
CA PRO A 47 -18.88 -7.81 -4.05
C PRO A 47 -17.53 -7.55 -4.72
N MET A 48 -16.46 -7.58 -3.94
CA MET A 48 -15.14 -7.24 -4.45
C MET A 48 -14.65 -8.29 -5.46
N PRO A 49 -14.29 -7.92 -6.71
CA PRO A 49 -14.17 -8.85 -7.82
C PRO A 49 -12.83 -9.62 -7.87
N TYR A 50 -12.49 -10.33 -6.79
CA TYR A 50 -11.41 -11.31 -6.72
C TYR A 50 -11.60 -12.27 -5.53
N GLY A 51 -10.72 -13.26 -5.41
CA GLY A 51 -10.79 -14.23 -4.31
C GLY A 51 -12.08 -15.04 -4.35
N ARG A 52 -12.82 -15.07 -3.24
CA ARG A 52 -14.09 -15.83 -3.15
C ARG A 52 -15.21 -15.32 -4.06
N TYR A 53 -15.12 -14.06 -4.50
CA TYR A 53 -16.09 -13.44 -5.41
C TYR A 53 -15.54 -13.31 -6.84
N SER A 54 -14.47 -14.03 -7.16
CA SER A 54 -13.88 -14.00 -8.50
C SER A 54 -14.84 -14.55 -9.55
N SER A 55 -14.97 -13.84 -10.68
CA SER A 55 -15.80 -14.25 -11.82
C SER A 55 -15.28 -13.63 -13.13
N ARG A 56 -15.74 -14.15 -14.28
CA ARG A 56 -15.40 -13.63 -15.62
C ARG A 56 -16.03 -12.27 -15.96
N ARG A 57 -16.87 -11.72 -15.08
CA ARG A 57 -17.56 -10.43 -15.31
C ARG A 57 -16.57 -9.27 -15.52
N PHE A 58 -15.40 -9.35 -14.89
CA PHE A 58 -14.36 -8.32 -14.93
C PHE A 58 -13.14 -8.75 -15.75
N GLY A 59 -13.40 -9.46 -16.85
CA GLY A 59 -12.37 -9.89 -17.82
C GLY A 59 -11.98 -11.36 -17.67
N TRP A 60 -11.00 -11.78 -18.46
CA TRP A 60 -10.48 -13.14 -18.38
C TRP A 60 -9.75 -13.38 -17.05
N LEU A 61 -9.65 -14.65 -16.66
CA LEU A 61 -9.08 -15.03 -15.38
C LEU A 61 -7.59 -15.32 -15.52
N LEU A 62 -6.79 -14.63 -14.72
CA LEU A 62 -5.36 -14.85 -14.58
C LEU A 62 -5.08 -15.85 -13.45
N PRO A 63 -4.04 -16.69 -13.54
CA PRO A 63 -3.60 -17.52 -12.43
C PRO A 63 -3.23 -16.64 -11.22
N ALA A 64 -3.67 -17.04 -10.03
CA ALA A 64 -3.56 -16.20 -8.84
C ALA A 64 -2.12 -15.80 -8.50
N ARG A 65 -1.20 -16.76 -8.42
CA ARG A 65 0.19 -16.52 -8.02
C ARG A 65 0.91 -15.46 -8.89
N PRO A 66 0.97 -15.61 -10.23
CA PRO A 66 1.61 -14.58 -11.05
C PRO A 66 0.85 -13.25 -11.04
N ALA A 67 -0.48 -13.25 -10.95
CA ALA A 67 -1.24 -12.00 -10.85
C ALA A 67 -0.89 -11.23 -9.56
N TRP A 68 -0.85 -11.91 -8.41
CA TRP A 68 -0.46 -11.28 -7.14
C TRP A 68 1.01 -10.87 -7.11
N ALA A 69 1.92 -11.66 -7.67
CA ALA A 69 3.33 -11.28 -7.75
C ALA A 69 3.52 -10.03 -8.62
N LEU A 70 2.95 -10.02 -9.83
CA LEU A 70 3.16 -8.94 -10.79
C LEU A 70 2.45 -7.64 -10.41
N GLN A 71 1.25 -7.71 -9.82
CA GLN A 71 0.50 -6.49 -9.48
C GLN A 71 1.17 -5.70 -8.33
N GLU A 72 1.82 -6.38 -7.38
CA GLU A 72 2.43 -5.75 -6.19
C GLU A 72 3.89 -5.34 -6.43
N LEU A 73 4.55 -5.94 -7.44
CA LEU A 73 5.97 -5.73 -7.74
C LEU A 73 6.37 -4.25 -7.98
N PRO A 74 5.55 -3.39 -8.62
CA PRO A 74 5.91 -1.99 -8.80
C PRO A 74 6.10 -1.22 -7.49
N SER A 75 5.33 -1.53 -6.44
CA SER A 75 5.48 -0.94 -5.11
C SER A 75 6.78 -1.35 -4.42
N PHE A 76 7.50 -2.35 -4.92
CA PHE A 76 8.86 -2.67 -4.50
C PHE A 76 9.91 -2.01 -5.41
N LEU A 77 9.79 -2.21 -6.73
CA LEU A 77 10.82 -1.81 -7.69
C LEU A 77 10.92 -0.29 -7.87
N VAL A 78 9.80 0.43 -7.84
CA VAL A 78 9.80 1.90 -8.04
C VAL A 78 10.48 2.62 -6.88
N PRO A 79 10.11 2.40 -5.59
CA PRO A 79 10.84 3.02 -4.49
C PRO A 79 12.30 2.57 -4.40
N LEU A 80 12.61 1.31 -4.76
CA LEU A 80 14.00 0.82 -4.79
C LEU A 80 14.84 1.59 -5.84
N GLY A 81 14.28 1.82 -7.03
CA GLY A 81 14.93 2.63 -8.07
C GLY A 81 15.12 4.09 -7.66
N LEU A 82 14.12 4.68 -7.00
CA LEU A 82 14.20 6.04 -6.44
C LEU A 82 15.25 6.11 -5.31
N ALA A 83 15.34 5.11 -4.45
CA ALA A 83 16.34 5.01 -3.39
C ALA A 83 17.76 4.98 -3.96
N ALA A 84 17.99 4.18 -5.01
CA ALA A 84 19.28 4.06 -5.67
C ALA A 84 19.75 5.37 -6.33
N CYS A 85 18.81 6.25 -6.70
CA CYS A 85 19.08 7.55 -7.30
C CYS A 85 18.90 8.72 -6.31
N GLY A 86 18.63 8.45 -5.03
CA GLY A 86 18.24 9.44 -4.05
C GLY A 86 19.39 10.33 -3.57
N GLY A 87 19.06 11.59 -3.24
CA GLY A 87 20.01 12.59 -2.73
C GLY A 87 20.18 12.56 -1.22
N ALA A 88 20.57 13.70 -0.63
CA ALA A 88 20.80 13.83 0.81
C ALA A 88 19.58 13.48 1.67
N VAL A 89 18.37 13.73 1.16
CA VAL A 89 17.11 13.39 1.84
C VAL A 89 16.94 11.87 1.96
N ALA A 90 17.09 11.13 0.86
CA ALA A 90 17.08 9.66 0.88
C ALA A 90 18.18 9.07 1.79
N ALA A 91 19.33 9.75 1.90
CA ALA A 91 20.44 9.32 2.74
C ALA A 91 20.20 9.58 4.25
N ALA A 92 19.23 10.42 4.63
CA ALA A 92 18.94 10.71 6.02
C ALA A 92 18.43 9.44 6.75
N ARG A 93 18.87 9.25 8.01
CA ARG A 93 18.55 8.03 8.79
C ARG A 93 17.05 7.76 8.89
N PRO A 94 16.17 8.73 9.21
CA PRO A 94 14.73 8.48 9.29
C PRO A 94 14.15 7.99 7.97
N ASN A 95 14.50 8.65 6.86
CA ASN A 95 14.06 8.30 5.52
C ASN A 95 14.47 6.88 5.13
N ARG A 96 15.72 6.47 5.41
CA ARG A 96 16.18 5.11 5.14
C ARG A 96 15.44 4.05 5.95
N VAL A 97 15.15 4.33 7.22
CA VAL A 97 14.40 3.39 8.08
C VAL A 97 12.97 3.23 7.56
N LEU A 98 12.27 4.35 7.31
CA LEU A 98 10.89 4.33 6.81
C LEU A 98 10.80 3.67 5.42
N LEU A 99 11.71 4.01 4.51
CA LEU A 99 11.77 3.40 3.19
C LEU A 99 12.12 1.90 3.27
N GLY A 100 13.01 1.53 4.20
CA GLY A 100 13.35 0.14 4.49
C GLY A 100 12.15 -0.66 4.97
N CYS A 101 11.34 -0.11 5.89
CA CYS A 101 10.09 -0.74 6.33
C CYS A 101 9.12 -0.94 5.15
N PHE A 102 8.92 0.09 4.32
CA PHE A 102 8.05 0.01 3.14
C PHE A 102 8.53 -1.08 2.14
N LEU A 103 9.84 -1.10 1.85
CA LEU A 103 10.43 -2.09 0.96
C LEU A 103 10.34 -3.50 1.54
N LEU A 104 10.58 -3.68 2.85
CA LEU A 104 10.49 -4.99 3.51
C LEU A 104 9.06 -5.55 3.42
N HIS A 105 8.06 -4.71 3.65
CA HIS A 105 6.66 -5.07 3.45
C HIS A 105 6.42 -5.59 2.03
N TYR A 106 6.88 -4.86 1.01
CA TYR A 106 6.67 -5.24 -0.39
C TYR A 106 7.57 -6.38 -0.88
N VAL A 107 8.73 -6.64 -0.26
CA VAL A 107 9.48 -7.89 -0.45
C VAL A 107 8.61 -9.07 -0.03
N HIS A 108 8.03 -9.01 1.17
CA HIS A 108 7.14 -10.06 1.62
C HIS A 108 5.91 -10.17 0.70
N ARG A 109 5.24 -9.06 0.38
CA ARG A 109 3.99 -9.09 -0.39
C ARG A 109 4.14 -9.43 -1.87
N ALA A 110 5.20 -8.98 -2.54
CA ALA A 110 5.40 -9.22 -3.98
C ALA A 110 6.23 -10.48 -4.28
N LEU A 111 7.17 -10.87 -3.41
CA LEU A 111 8.11 -11.95 -3.70
C LEU A 111 7.84 -13.22 -2.88
N ILE A 112 7.45 -13.09 -1.60
CA ILE A 112 7.28 -14.24 -0.69
C ILE A 112 5.82 -14.72 -0.71
N PHE A 113 4.86 -13.83 -0.45
CA PHE A 113 3.45 -14.15 -0.30
C PHE A 113 2.86 -14.92 -1.49
N PRO A 114 3.15 -14.57 -2.77
CA PRO A 114 2.61 -15.32 -3.91
C PRO A 114 3.04 -16.79 -3.93
N LEU A 115 4.22 -17.10 -3.38
CA LEU A 115 4.72 -18.48 -3.24
C LEU A 115 3.99 -19.24 -2.13
N LEU A 116 3.48 -18.53 -1.11
CA LEU A 116 2.73 -19.08 0.02
C LEU A 116 1.25 -19.32 -0.28
N ILE A 117 0.73 -18.87 -1.42
CA ILE A 117 -0.67 -19.07 -1.82
C ILE A 117 -0.94 -20.57 -2.06
N ARG A 118 -1.74 -21.20 -1.18
CA ARG A 118 -2.14 -22.62 -1.30
C ARG A 118 -3.36 -22.84 -2.20
N GLU A 119 -4.43 -22.06 -2.01
CA GLU A 119 -5.70 -22.20 -2.76
C GLU A 119 -6.11 -20.88 -3.46
N GLY A 120 -5.23 -20.37 -4.33
CA GLY A 120 -5.45 -19.10 -5.01
C GLY A 120 -6.56 -19.16 -6.04
N LYS A 121 -7.73 -18.57 -5.75
CA LYS A 121 -8.77 -18.34 -6.77
C LYS A 121 -8.24 -17.39 -7.86
N PRO A 122 -8.50 -17.66 -9.16
CA PRO A 122 -8.02 -16.82 -10.25
C PRO A 122 -8.42 -15.35 -10.08
N THR A 123 -7.61 -14.43 -10.60
CA THR A 123 -7.86 -12.99 -10.51
C THR A 123 -8.39 -12.47 -11.86
N PRO A 124 -9.51 -11.74 -11.92
CA PRO A 124 -9.99 -11.14 -13.16
C PRO A 124 -9.01 -10.09 -13.69
N PHE A 125 -8.85 -10.03 -15.01
CA PHE A 125 -7.85 -9.19 -15.69
C PHE A 125 -7.99 -7.69 -15.34
N PHE A 126 -9.20 -7.13 -15.35
CA PHE A 126 -9.36 -5.71 -15.03
C PHE A 126 -9.07 -5.41 -13.56
N THR A 127 -9.40 -6.33 -12.64
CA THR A 127 -9.02 -6.21 -11.22
C THR A 127 -7.50 -6.20 -11.07
N PHE A 128 -6.79 -7.07 -11.80
CA PHE A 128 -5.33 -7.11 -11.82
C PHE A 128 -4.72 -5.81 -12.35
N VAL A 129 -5.23 -5.27 -13.46
CA VAL A 129 -4.72 -4.01 -14.04
C VAL A 129 -4.92 -2.83 -13.08
N LEU A 130 -6.08 -2.75 -12.43
CA LEU A 130 -6.34 -1.73 -11.42
C LEU A 130 -5.36 -1.81 -10.25
N ALA A 131 -5.09 -3.03 -9.76
CA ALA A 131 -4.12 -3.26 -8.68
C ALA A 131 -2.68 -2.92 -9.10
N LEU A 132 -2.30 -3.27 -10.34
CA LEU A 132 -0.99 -2.94 -10.90
C LEU A 132 -0.79 -1.42 -10.99
N LEU A 133 -1.76 -0.70 -11.55
CA LEU A 133 -1.71 0.76 -11.65
C LEU A 133 -1.64 1.40 -10.26
N PHE A 134 -2.47 0.94 -9.32
CA PHE A 134 -2.42 1.40 -7.95
C PHE A 134 -1.03 1.23 -7.33
N CYS A 135 -0.38 0.08 -7.51
CA CYS A 135 0.95 -0.18 -6.96
C CYS A 135 2.04 0.66 -7.63
N VAL A 136 1.93 0.95 -8.93
CA VAL A 136 2.83 1.90 -9.60
C VAL A 136 2.72 3.28 -8.96
N PHE A 137 1.50 3.80 -8.83
CA PHE A 137 1.27 5.13 -8.26
C PHE A 137 1.66 5.19 -6.78
N ASN A 138 1.26 4.21 -5.97
CA ASN A 138 1.58 4.17 -4.54
C ASN A 138 3.09 4.03 -4.31
N GLY A 139 3.76 3.13 -5.03
CA GLY A 139 5.21 2.97 -4.96
C GLY A 139 5.94 4.26 -5.33
N TYR A 140 5.48 4.97 -6.36
CA TYR A 140 6.04 6.27 -6.73
C TYR A 140 5.82 7.32 -5.65
N LEU A 141 4.59 7.44 -5.15
CA LEU A 141 4.17 8.45 -4.20
C LEU A 141 4.91 8.33 -2.86
N GLN A 142 5.00 7.12 -2.30
CA GLN A 142 5.75 6.87 -1.06
C GLN A 142 7.26 6.95 -1.28
N GLY A 143 7.76 6.36 -2.37
CA GLY A 143 9.17 6.39 -2.71
C GLY A 143 9.68 7.81 -2.85
N ARG A 144 9.02 8.63 -3.68
CA ARG A 144 9.45 9.99 -3.99
C ARG A 144 9.35 10.92 -2.78
N SER A 145 8.27 10.80 -2.00
CA SER A 145 8.15 11.52 -0.73
C SER A 145 9.38 11.24 0.17
N LEU A 146 9.69 9.97 0.41
CA LEU A 146 10.77 9.59 1.33
C LEU A 146 12.18 9.81 0.76
N THR A 147 12.37 9.79 -0.55
CA THR A 147 13.70 10.01 -1.14
C THR A 147 14.03 11.47 -1.36
N THR A 148 13.03 12.34 -1.50
CA THR A 148 13.23 13.70 -2.01
C THR A 148 12.56 14.78 -1.17
N TYR A 149 11.33 14.57 -0.65
CA TYR A 149 10.52 15.67 -0.10
C TYR A 149 10.33 15.64 1.42
N ALA A 150 10.34 14.48 2.07
CA ALA A 150 10.13 14.34 3.50
C ALA A 150 11.40 14.69 4.28
N ILE A 151 11.40 15.82 4.98
CA ILE A 151 12.52 16.30 5.81
C ILE A 151 12.14 16.17 7.28
N TYR A 152 12.95 15.43 8.03
CA TYR A 152 12.72 15.17 9.46
C TYR A 152 13.74 15.90 10.36
N PRO A 153 13.33 16.39 11.55
CA PRO A 153 14.25 17.00 12.49
C PRO A 153 15.23 15.97 13.11
N PRO A 154 16.38 16.42 13.65
CA PRO A 154 17.27 15.55 14.41
C PRO A 154 16.54 14.86 15.57
N GLY A 155 16.77 13.56 15.76
CA GLY A 155 16.12 12.80 16.84
C GLY A 155 14.72 12.27 16.52
N TRP A 156 14.21 12.42 15.28
CA TRP A 156 12.88 11.92 14.88
C TRP A 156 12.60 10.46 15.25
N LEU A 157 13.61 9.58 15.20
CA LEU A 157 13.46 8.18 15.58
C LEU A 157 13.10 7.97 17.07
N GLY A 158 13.40 8.94 17.93
CA GLY A 158 13.01 8.96 19.34
C GLY A 158 11.75 9.78 19.62
N ASP A 159 11.15 10.40 18.60
CA ASP A 159 9.89 11.14 18.75
C ASP A 159 8.75 10.16 19.04
N SER A 160 7.82 10.56 19.92
CA SER A 160 6.69 9.73 20.29
C SER A 160 5.87 9.30 19.07
N ARG A 161 5.71 10.16 18.06
CA ARG A 161 4.97 9.85 16.82
C ARG A 161 5.62 8.71 16.04
N PHE A 162 6.96 8.66 16.00
CA PHE A 162 7.69 7.58 15.35
C PHE A 162 7.56 6.27 16.14
N ILE A 163 7.72 6.32 17.47
CA ILE A 163 7.65 5.15 18.34
C ILE A 163 6.24 4.54 18.35
N THR A 164 5.20 5.38 18.51
CA THR A 164 3.80 4.92 18.47
C THR A 164 3.34 4.60 17.05
N GLY A 165 3.99 5.15 16.02
CA GLY A 165 3.73 4.80 14.62
C GLY A 165 4.34 3.46 14.22
N GLY A 166 5.42 3.01 14.86
CA GLY A 166 6.10 1.75 14.57
C GLY A 166 5.43 0.47 15.10
N MET A 167 4.10 0.41 15.24
CA MET A 167 3.34 -0.71 15.82
C MET A 167 3.28 -1.97 14.94
N PHE A 168 4.41 -2.40 14.36
CA PHE A 168 4.52 -3.53 13.44
C PHE A 168 4.25 -4.92 14.08
N GLU A 169 4.03 -5.03 15.40
CA GLU A 169 3.95 -6.32 16.11
C GLU A 169 2.58 -6.73 16.68
N TYR A 170 1.54 -5.88 16.68
CA TYR A 170 0.48 -6.09 17.68
C TYR A 170 -0.76 -6.91 17.31
N VAL A 171 -0.91 -7.49 16.10
CA VAL A 171 -2.16 -8.26 15.85
C VAL A 171 -2.04 -9.46 14.90
N SER A 172 -2.26 -10.65 15.46
CA SER A 172 -2.35 -11.95 14.79
C SER A 172 -3.79 -12.47 14.60
N GLY A 173 -4.81 -11.60 14.74
CA GLY A 173 -6.21 -11.87 14.42
C GLY A 173 -6.85 -11.23 13.16
N ALA A 174 -6.17 -10.55 12.23
CA ALA A 174 -4.77 -10.13 12.14
C ALA A 174 -4.56 -9.22 10.93
N ASN A 175 -5.06 -9.66 9.78
CA ASN A 175 -4.44 -9.33 8.51
C ASN A 175 -4.98 -8.01 7.96
N PHE A 176 -6.30 -7.85 7.84
CA PHE A 176 -6.86 -6.56 7.40
C PHE A 176 -6.71 -5.49 8.46
N PHE A 177 -6.97 -5.83 9.73
CA PHE A 177 -6.78 -4.89 10.84
C PHE A 177 -5.30 -4.54 11.06
N GLY A 178 -4.41 -5.54 11.02
CA GLY A 178 -2.96 -5.33 11.12
C GLY A 178 -2.41 -4.54 9.94
N GLU A 179 -2.86 -4.79 8.71
CA GLU A 179 -2.46 -4.00 7.53
C GLU A 179 -2.99 -2.55 7.65
N ILE A 180 -4.22 -2.34 8.13
CA ILE A 180 -4.74 -0.99 8.42
C ILE A 180 -3.88 -0.30 9.48
N LEU A 181 -3.63 -0.95 10.62
CA LEU A 181 -2.81 -0.39 11.70
C LEU A 181 -1.37 -0.12 11.25
N GLU A 182 -0.78 -1.02 10.46
CA GLU A 182 0.55 -0.87 9.87
C GLU A 182 0.61 0.41 9.05
N TRP A 183 -0.37 0.66 8.17
CA TRP A 183 -0.35 1.85 7.32
C TRP A 183 -0.67 3.15 8.08
N PHE A 184 -1.54 3.13 9.08
CA PHE A 184 -1.73 4.29 9.96
C PHE A 184 -0.50 4.57 10.81
N GLY A 185 0.16 3.53 11.30
CA GLY A 185 1.42 3.63 12.00
C GLY A 185 2.51 4.22 11.12
N PHE A 186 2.64 3.73 9.89
CA PHE A 186 3.52 4.28 8.87
C PHE A 186 3.20 5.74 8.55
N ALA A 187 1.92 6.10 8.43
CA ALA A 187 1.50 7.48 8.19
C ALA A 187 1.87 8.41 9.36
N LEU A 188 1.73 7.96 10.60
CA LEU A 188 2.16 8.70 11.79
C LEU A 188 3.68 8.83 11.85
N ALA A 189 4.42 7.79 11.48
CA ALA A 189 5.88 7.80 11.48
C ALA A 189 6.47 8.66 10.35
N CYS A 190 5.82 8.68 9.18
CA CYS A 190 6.18 9.52 8.03
C CYS A 190 5.70 10.97 8.20
N CYS A 191 4.56 11.19 8.85
CA CYS A 191 3.92 12.52 8.95
C CYS A 191 3.78 13.22 7.59
N THR A 192 3.45 12.47 6.53
CA THR A 192 3.25 13.03 5.18
C THR A 192 1.83 12.83 4.68
N ILE A 193 1.36 13.69 3.76
CA ILE A 193 0.02 13.55 3.18
C ILE A 193 -0.08 12.29 2.32
N GLU A 194 1.01 11.92 1.67
CA GLU A 194 1.16 10.73 0.84
C GLU A 194 0.88 9.44 1.63
N SER A 195 1.49 9.34 2.81
CA SER A 195 1.36 8.17 3.68
C SER A 195 -0.02 8.11 4.33
N LEU A 196 -0.59 9.25 4.76
CA LEU A 196 -1.96 9.33 5.26
C LEU A 196 -3.00 8.96 4.20
N ALA A 197 -2.85 9.46 2.97
CA ALA A 197 -3.75 9.16 1.87
C ALA A 197 -3.80 7.66 1.57
N PHE A 198 -2.64 7.00 1.60
CA PHE A 198 -2.56 5.55 1.44
C PHE A 198 -3.20 4.79 2.60
N ALA A 199 -2.96 5.21 3.85
CA ALA A 199 -3.59 4.60 5.02
C ALA A 199 -5.13 4.69 4.97
N LEU A 200 -5.68 5.85 4.60
CA LEU A 200 -7.12 6.05 4.45
C LEU A 200 -7.71 5.23 3.29
N CYS A 201 -7.03 5.20 2.14
CA CYS A 201 -7.47 4.38 1.01
C CYS A 201 -7.49 2.89 1.38
N THR A 202 -6.45 2.41 2.07
CA THR A 202 -6.38 1.04 2.58
C THR A 202 -7.49 0.74 3.58
N LEU A 203 -7.78 1.64 4.52
CA LEU A 203 -8.91 1.53 5.43
C LEU A 203 -10.24 1.35 4.68
N PHE A 204 -10.50 2.18 3.67
CA PHE A 204 -11.74 2.11 2.91
C PHE A 204 -11.89 0.80 2.14
N ILE A 205 -10.83 0.34 1.48
CA ILE A 205 -10.88 -0.90 0.68
C ILE A 205 -10.92 -2.13 1.58
N LEU A 206 -10.01 -2.24 2.56
CA LEU A 206 -9.93 -3.40 3.44
C LEU A 206 -11.08 -3.45 4.45
N GLY A 207 -11.55 -2.31 4.94
CA GLY A 207 -12.76 -2.23 5.77
C GLY A 207 -14.00 -2.73 5.01
N SER A 208 -14.17 -2.30 3.76
CA SER A 208 -15.26 -2.80 2.91
C SER A 208 -15.16 -4.30 2.65
N ARG A 209 -13.94 -4.80 2.41
CA ARG A 209 -13.65 -6.23 2.24
C ARG A 209 -14.02 -7.02 3.49
N ALA A 210 -13.58 -6.57 4.65
CA ALA A 210 -13.81 -7.24 5.91
C ALA A 210 -15.32 -7.34 6.21
N ARG A 211 -16.09 -6.27 5.94
CA ARG A 211 -17.56 -6.28 6.04
C ARG A 211 -18.18 -7.35 5.15
N GLN A 212 -17.77 -7.43 3.89
CA GLN A 212 -18.28 -8.47 2.97
C GLN A 212 -17.86 -9.88 3.40
N HIS A 213 -16.66 -10.05 3.96
CA HIS A 213 -16.21 -11.33 4.50
C HIS A 213 -17.06 -11.75 5.71
N HIS A 214 -17.29 -10.84 6.65
CA HIS A 214 -18.08 -11.10 7.85
C HIS A 214 -19.53 -11.46 7.51
N LYS A 215 -20.18 -10.69 6.61
CA LYS A 215 -21.53 -10.99 6.10
C LYS A 215 -21.61 -12.39 5.50
N TRP A 216 -20.65 -12.76 4.67
CA TRP A 216 -20.61 -14.11 4.08
C TRP A 216 -20.46 -15.22 5.13
N TYR A 217 -19.66 -15.01 6.18
CA TYR A 217 -19.51 -16.00 7.25
C TYR A 217 -20.82 -16.22 8.02
N LEU A 218 -21.54 -15.14 8.35
CA LEU A 218 -22.85 -15.21 9.00
C LEU A 218 -23.89 -15.95 8.15
N GLU A 219 -23.86 -15.77 6.83
CA GLU A 219 -24.79 -16.42 5.91
C GLU A 219 -24.43 -17.88 5.64
N LYS A 220 -23.14 -18.23 5.66
CA LYS A 220 -22.66 -19.56 5.24
C LYS A 220 -22.64 -20.60 6.35
N PHE A 221 -22.40 -20.19 7.60
CA PHE A 221 -22.21 -21.09 8.72
C PHE A 221 -23.22 -20.78 9.83
N GLU A 222 -24.11 -21.73 10.11
CA GLU A 222 -25.14 -21.60 11.15
C GLU A 222 -24.53 -21.41 12.55
N ASP A 223 -23.40 -22.08 12.82
CA ASP A 223 -22.68 -22.03 14.10
C ASP A 223 -21.67 -20.86 14.20
N TYR A 224 -21.67 -19.91 13.26
CA TYR A 224 -20.74 -18.78 13.33
C TYR A 224 -21.10 -17.84 14.50
N PRO A 225 -20.15 -17.50 15.39
CA PRO A 225 -20.44 -16.63 16.53
C PRO A 225 -20.91 -15.24 16.07
N LYS A 226 -22.18 -14.92 16.33
CA LYS A 226 -22.84 -13.69 15.87
C LYS A 226 -22.30 -12.41 16.52
N ASP A 227 -21.61 -12.55 17.66
CA ASP A 227 -21.02 -11.43 18.41
C ASP A 227 -19.64 -10.99 17.88
N ARG A 228 -19.03 -11.76 16.96
CA ARG A 228 -17.73 -11.40 16.36
C ARG A 228 -17.84 -10.08 15.59
N LYS A 229 -16.84 -9.22 15.76
CA LYS A 229 -16.72 -7.93 15.06
C LYS A 229 -15.92 -8.07 13.77
N ILE A 230 -16.06 -7.09 12.87
CA ILE A 230 -15.68 -7.15 11.46
C ILE A 230 -14.20 -6.84 11.24
N VAL A 231 -13.67 -5.78 11.86
CA VAL A 231 -12.30 -5.25 11.67
C VAL A 231 -11.65 -4.87 13.01
N ILE A 232 -12.32 -4.08 13.83
CA ILE A 232 -11.78 -3.54 15.07
C ILE A 232 -12.26 -4.43 16.22
N PRO A 233 -11.33 -5.09 16.95
CA PRO A 233 -11.69 -5.85 18.14
C PRO A 233 -12.57 -5.00 19.07
N PHE A 234 -13.71 -5.54 19.48
CA PHE A 234 -14.66 -4.94 20.43
C PHE A 234 -15.43 -3.69 19.96
N LEU A 235 -15.23 -3.18 18.73
CA LEU A 235 -15.88 -1.95 18.25
C LEU A 235 -16.64 -2.12 16.93
N TYR A 236 -15.97 -2.61 15.88
CA TYR A 236 -16.54 -2.67 14.53
C TYR A 236 -16.21 -3.96 13.84
#